data_AF-D5P2H7-F1
#
_entry.id   AF-D5P2H7-F1
#
_cell.length_a   1.000
_cell.length_b   1.000
_cell.length_c   1.000
_cell.angle_alpha   90.00
_cell.angle_beta   90.00
_cell.angle_gamma   90.00
#
_symmetry.space_group_name_H-M   'P 1'
#
loop_
_entity.id
_entity.type
_entity.pdbx_description
1 polymer ?
#
loop_
_entity_poly.entity_id
_entity_poly.type
_entity_poly.pdbx_seq_one_letter_code
_entity_poly.pdbx_strand_id
1 'polypeptide(L)'
;MHQLTINHDTQPGTVSDHLDFTAAHQALLKYAVGADYYLRPVPNTAAHTSYELLRLTDLDDPRPSREPQVAGIATIEVISDNEPAVPAPYFVACDSQAWISDHASKWLYGSDTDPGYHYPIAVLTMARGEARFYLRAGALLTEAASLAGADGTARPDQATVEALRHNAVDNLVAPDNPAAITAAVHRLLPAETTPAQTATLIWYYALLLWGVNAP
;
A
#
# COMPACT_ATOMS: atom_id res chain seq x y z
N MET A 1 -1.98 8.11 22.72
CA MET A 1 -2.54 6.75 22.92
C MET A 1 -2.02 5.85 21.82
N HIS A 2 -2.21 4.54 21.88
CA HIS A 2 -1.83 3.63 20.80
C HIS A 2 -3.04 2.88 20.27
N GLN A 3 -3.13 2.73 18.96
CA GLN A 3 -4.15 1.89 18.34
C GLN A 3 -3.50 0.66 17.75
N LEU A 4 -4.10 -0.49 18.04
CA LEU A 4 -3.79 -1.77 17.44
C LEU A 4 -4.85 -2.06 16.38
N THR A 5 -4.41 -2.16 15.14
CA THR A 5 -5.22 -2.60 14.00
C THR A 5 -4.72 -3.94 13.52
N ILE A 6 -5.59 -4.93 13.41
CA ILE A 6 -5.28 -6.27 12.92
C ILE A 6 -6.15 -6.52 11.70
N ASN A 7 -5.53 -6.51 10.52
CA ASN A 7 -6.18 -6.76 9.24
C ASN A 7 -5.90 -8.20 8.78
N HIS A 8 -6.94 -8.88 8.32
CA HIS A 8 -6.86 -10.23 7.77
C HIS A 8 -7.30 -10.23 6.31
N ASP A 9 -6.73 -11.13 5.53
CA ASP A 9 -7.15 -11.31 4.14
C ASP A 9 -8.55 -11.91 4.03
N THR A 10 -8.99 -12.64 5.08
CA THR A 10 -10.26 -13.41 5.07
C THR A 10 -11.31 -12.91 6.05
N GLN A 11 -11.00 -11.92 6.90
CA GLN A 11 -11.90 -11.42 7.93
C GLN A 11 -11.81 -9.91 8.05
N PRO A 12 -12.92 -9.23 8.44
CA PRO A 12 -12.90 -7.80 8.69
C PRO A 12 -11.87 -7.46 9.77
N GLY A 13 -11.10 -6.40 9.52
CA GLY A 13 -10.06 -5.94 10.43
C GLY A 13 -10.61 -5.57 11.81
N THR A 14 -9.84 -5.85 12.85
CA THR A 14 -10.17 -5.50 14.23
C THR A 14 -9.30 -4.34 14.69
N VAL A 15 -9.95 -3.34 15.28
CA VAL A 15 -9.30 -2.12 15.78
C VAL A 15 -9.54 -2.02 17.28
N SER A 16 -8.49 -1.73 18.05
CA SER A 16 -8.57 -1.57 19.50
C SER A 16 -7.61 -0.51 20.02
N ASP A 17 -8.05 0.28 20.98
CA ASP A 17 -7.28 1.37 21.56
C ASP A 17 -6.64 0.97 22.89
N HIS A 18 -5.41 1.45 23.11
CA HIS A 18 -4.55 1.08 24.24
C HIS A 18 -3.84 2.32 24.80
N LEU A 19 -3.57 2.29 26.11
CA LEU A 19 -2.89 3.38 26.82
C LEU A 19 -1.45 3.58 26.33
N ASP A 20 -0.72 2.49 26.17
CA ASP A 20 0.68 2.47 25.77
C ASP A 20 0.99 1.37 24.74
N PHE A 21 2.18 1.43 24.15
CA PHE A 21 2.66 0.44 23.20
C PHE A 21 2.68 -0.97 23.81
N THR A 22 3.06 -1.08 25.08
CA THR A 22 3.17 -2.36 25.79
C THR A 22 1.81 -3.06 25.88
N ALA A 23 0.74 -2.34 26.21
CA ALA A 23 -0.61 -2.87 26.25
C ALA A 23 -1.09 -3.31 24.86
N ALA A 24 -0.85 -2.50 23.83
CA ALA A 24 -1.17 -2.85 22.44
C ALA A 24 -0.40 -4.11 21.99
N HIS A 25 0.89 -4.20 22.29
CA HIS A 25 1.72 -5.34 21.94
C HIS A 25 1.29 -6.62 22.69
N GLN A 26 0.94 -6.51 23.97
CA GLN A 26 0.42 -7.65 24.72
C GLN A 26 -0.94 -8.14 24.19
N ALA A 27 -1.81 -7.23 23.76
CA ALA A 27 -3.06 -7.57 23.10
C ALA A 27 -2.81 -8.29 21.77
N LEU A 28 -1.86 -7.82 20.97
CA LEU A 28 -1.43 -8.48 19.74
C LEU A 28 -0.88 -9.89 20.00
N LEU A 29 -0.01 -10.07 20.99
CA LEU A 29 0.51 -11.40 21.34
C LEU A 29 -0.59 -12.36 21.76
N LYS A 30 -1.55 -11.91 22.58
CA LYS A 30 -2.71 -12.73 22.98
C LYS A 30 -3.54 -13.14 21.77
N TYR A 31 -3.77 -12.21 20.85
CA TYR A 31 -4.48 -12.48 19.61
C TYR A 31 -3.74 -13.52 18.75
N ALA A 32 -2.44 -13.30 18.50
CA ALA A 32 -1.62 -14.18 17.69
C ALA A 32 -1.57 -15.61 18.26
N VAL A 33 -1.43 -15.76 19.58
CA VAL A 33 -1.46 -17.08 20.24
C VAL A 33 -2.85 -17.73 20.14
N GLY A 34 -3.93 -16.96 20.34
CA GLY A 34 -5.28 -17.49 20.27
C GLY A 34 -5.71 -17.94 18.88
N ALA A 35 -5.17 -17.30 17.84
CA ALA A 35 -5.46 -17.57 16.44
C ALA A 35 -4.36 -18.39 15.72
N ASP A 36 -3.35 -18.87 16.45
CA ASP A 36 -2.21 -19.66 15.95
C ASP A 36 -1.42 -18.98 14.80
N TYR A 37 -1.10 -17.69 14.99
CA TYR A 37 -0.25 -16.91 14.09
C TYR A 37 1.13 -16.66 14.67
N TYR A 38 2.12 -16.62 13.78
CA TYR A 38 3.48 -16.19 14.09
C TYR A 38 3.69 -14.75 13.64
N LEU A 39 4.40 -13.96 14.44
CA LEU A 39 4.64 -12.55 14.13
C LEU A 39 6.01 -12.39 13.47
N ARG A 40 6.04 -11.82 12.26
CA ARG A 40 7.27 -11.36 11.62
C ARG A 40 7.32 -9.82 11.65
N PRO A 41 8.32 -9.22 12.32
CA PRO A 41 8.44 -7.77 12.33
C PRO A 41 8.83 -7.24 10.93
N VAL A 42 8.13 -6.19 10.50
CA VAL A 42 8.37 -5.43 9.26
C VAL A 42 9.15 -4.15 9.64
N PRO A 43 9.82 -3.43 8.72
CA PRO A 43 10.56 -2.22 9.09
C PRO A 43 9.72 -1.22 9.91
N ASN A 44 10.19 -0.92 11.12
CA ASN A 44 9.46 -0.15 12.12
C ASN A 44 10.01 1.28 12.24
N THR A 45 9.13 2.23 12.57
CA THR A 45 9.50 3.58 13.00
C THR A 45 9.10 3.79 14.46
N ALA A 46 9.58 4.86 15.11
CA ALA A 46 9.27 5.14 16.50
C ALA A 46 7.77 5.37 16.77
N ALA A 47 6.99 5.74 15.75
CA ALA A 47 5.55 6.02 15.86
C ALA A 47 4.66 4.89 15.28
N HIS A 48 5.25 3.91 14.59
CA HIS A 48 4.52 2.89 13.87
C HIS A 48 5.29 1.57 13.86
N THR A 49 4.66 0.53 14.38
CA THR A 49 5.22 -0.82 14.42
C THR A 49 4.30 -1.79 13.69
N SER A 50 4.85 -2.49 12.69
CA SER A 50 4.14 -3.43 11.82
C SER A 50 4.62 -4.86 12.02
N TYR A 51 3.67 -5.79 12.00
CA TYR A 51 3.91 -7.24 12.05
C TYR A 51 3.10 -7.93 10.97
N GLU A 52 3.74 -8.80 10.18
CA GLU A 52 3.02 -9.77 9.37
C GLU A 52 2.59 -10.95 10.26
N LEU A 53 1.33 -11.35 10.12
CA LEU A 53 0.77 -12.55 10.70
C LEU A 53 1.05 -13.71 9.75
N LEU A 54 1.96 -14.59 10.14
CA LEU A 54 2.32 -15.77 9.40
C LEU A 54 1.51 -16.96 9.91
N ARG A 55 0.83 -17.64 8.99
CA ARG A 55 0.23 -18.93 9.22
C ARG A 55 1.19 -20.01 8.71
N LEU A 56 1.51 -20.97 9.58
CA LEU A 56 2.21 -22.18 9.14
C LEU A 56 1.21 -23.08 8.42
N THR A 57 1.59 -23.59 7.26
CA THR A 57 0.77 -24.54 6.51
C THR A 57 0.66 -25.85 7.28
N ASP A 58 -0.55 -26.40 7.33
CA ASP A 58 -0.85 -27.64 8.02
C ASP A 58 -0.18 -28.83 7.31
N LEU A 59 0.07 -29.93 8.02
CA LEU A 59 0.76 -31.12 7.48
C LEU A 59 0.06 -31.73 6.25
N ASP A 60 -1.24 -31.45 6.09
CA ASP A 60 -2.11 -31.98 5.04
C ASP A 60 -2.33 -31.00 3.86
N ASP A 61 -1.64 -29.86 3.80
CA ASP A 61 -1.78 -28.91 2.69
C ASP A 61 -1.13 -29.48 1.39
N PRO A 62 -1.88 -29.63 0.28
CA PRO A 62 -1.40 -30.24 -0.96
C PRO A 62 -0.38 -29.40 -1.75
N ARG A 63 -0.02 -28.21 -1.27
CA ARG A 63 0.96 -27.32 -1.94
C ARG A 63 2.40 -27.81 -1.72
N PRO A 64 3.28 -27.72 -2.74
CA PRO A 64 4.64 -28.26 -2.68
C PRO A 64 5.62 -27.45 -1.81
N SER A 65 5.31 -26.20 -1.47
CA SER A 65 6.16 -25.31 -0.67
C SER A 65 5.59 -25.12 0.74
N ARG A 66 6.31 -25.63 1.74
CA ARG A 66 6.03 -25.47 3.19
C ARG A 66 6.42 -24.08 3.73
N GLU A 67 6.24 -23.05 2.91
CA GLU A 67 6.63 -21.69 3.29
C GLU A 67 5.54 -21.06 4.17
N PRO A 68 5.93 -20.27 5.20
CA PRO A 68 4.98 -19.50 6.00
C PRO A 68 4.17 -18.56 5.09
N GLN A 69 2.84 -18.62 5.18
CA GLN A 69 1.96 -17.74 4.40
C GLN A 69 1.61 -16.52 5.24
N VAL A 70 1.73 -15.33 4.65
CA VAL A 70 1.17 -14.13 5.24
C VAL A 70 -0.35 -14.25 5.17
N ALA A 71 -1.00 -14.22 6.33
CA ALA A 71 -2.46 -14.34 6.49
C ALA A 71 -3.12 -13.04 6.94
N GLY A 72 -2.31 -12.01 7.22
CA GLY A 72 -2.76 -10.72 7.68
C GLY A 72 -1.61 -9.90 8.25
N ILE A 73 -1.94 -8.72 8.77
CA ILE A 73 -0.99 -7.75 9.30
C ILE A 73 -1.56 -7.13 10.57
N ALA A 74 -0.71 -6.94 11.56
CA ALA A 74 -1.02 -6.18 12.75
C ALA A 74 -0.14 -4.92 12.84
N THR A 75 -0.76 -3.79 13.15
CA THR A 75 -0.08 -2.51 13.31
C THR A 75 -0.42 -1.85 14.61
N ILE A 76 0.63 -1.34 15.26
CA ILE A 76 0.54 -0.52 16.46
C ILE A 76 1.01 0.88 16.09
N GLU A 77 0.12 1.85 16.18
CA GLU A 77 0.41 3.24 15.84
C GLU A 77 0.09 4.19 16.99
N VAL A 78 0.83 5.29 17.08
CA VAL A 78 0.58 6.35 18.05
C VAL A 78 -0.54 7.24 17.52
N ILE A 79 -1.71 7.24 18.17
CA ILE A 79 -2.74 8.25 17.92
C ILE A 79 -2.43 9.49 18.76
N SER A 80 -2.25 10.60 18.05
CA SER A 80 -2.34 11.96 18.60
C SER A 80 -3.64 12.58 18.06
N ASP A 81 -4.51 13.06 18.95
CA ASP A 81 -5.93 13.41 18.68
C ASP A 81 -6.22 14.53 17.65
N ASN A 82 -5.28 14.95 16.79
CA ASN A 82 -5.44 16.15 15.96
C ASN A 82 -4.95 16.09 14.51
N GLU A 83 -4.65 14.90 13.96
CA GLU A 83 -4.35 14.79 12.53
C GLU A 83 -5.03 13.54 11.97
N PRO A 84 -5.71 13.60 10.82
CA PRO A 84 -6.21 12.40 10.18
C PRO A 84 -5.03 11.45 9.96
N ALA A 85 -5.10 10.26 10.55
CA ALA A 85 -4.05 9.27 10.46
C ALA A 85 -3.82 8.94 8.99
N VAL A 86 -2.72 9.43 8.42
CA VAL A 86 -2.29 9.00 7.09
C VAL A 86 -1.87 7.54 7.25
N PRO A 87 -2.49 6.60 6.51
CA PRO A 87 -2.13 5.19 6.62
C PRO A 87 -0.62 5.01 6.40
N ALA A 88 -0.02 4.09 7.14
CA ALA A 88 1.40 3.82 6.99
C ALA A 88 1.74 3.50 5.51
N PRO A 89 2.91 3.91 5.00
CA PRO A 89 3.33 3.72 3.60
C PRO A 89 3.02 2.33 3.02
N TYR A 90 3.22 1.29 3.82
CA TYR A 90 2.95 -0.09 3.44
C TYR A 90 1.47 -0.34 3.13
N PHE A 91 0.55 0.19 3.94
CA PHE A 91 -0.89 0.04 3.70
C PHE A 91 -1.35 0.85 2.51
N VAL A 92 -0.80 2.04 2.30
CA VAL A 92 -1.06 2.80 1.08
C VAL A 92 -0.66 1.98 -0.16
N ALA A 93 0.46 1.26 -0.10
CA ALA A 93 0.86 0.36 -1.18
C ALA A 93 -0.11 -0.83 -1.34
N CYS A 94 -0.60 -1.43 -0.25
CA CYS A 94 -1.61 -2.49 -0.31
C CYS A 94 -2.93 -1.99 -0.92
N ASP A 95 -3.43 -0.84 -0.46
CA ASP A 95 -4.66 -0.23 -0.95
C ASP A 95 -4.55 0.09 -2.44
N SER A 96 -3.40 0.60 -2.87
CA SER A 96 -3.13 0.87 -4.29
C SER A 96 -3.17 -0.40 -5.14
N GLN A 97 -2.58 -1.50 -4.67
CA GLN A 97 -2.61 -2.78 -5.36
C GLN A 97 -4.00 -3.39 -5.41
N ALA A 98 -4.73 -3.37 -4.28
CA ALA A 98 -6.09 -3.87 -4.20
C ALA A 98 -7.00 -3.12 -5.19
N TRP A 99 -6.94 -1.78 -5.18
CA TRP A 99 -7.70 -0.97 -6.11
C TRP A 99 -7.32 -1.25 -7.56
N ILE A 100 -6.02 -1.35 -7.89
CA ILE A 100 -5.57 -1.67 -9.24
C ILE A 100 -6.11 -3.04 -9.66
N SER A 101 -5.99 -4.06 -8.81
CA SER A 101 -6.48 -5.42 -9.07
C SER A 101 -7.99 -5.45 -9.35
N ASP A 102 -8.78 -4.75 -8.54
CA ASP A 102 -10.23 -4.67 -8.67
C ASP A 102 -10.69 -4.01 -9.99
N HIS A 103 -9.84 -3.15 -10.55
CA HIS A 103 -10.17 -2.35 -11.73
C HIS A 103 -9.43 -2.75 -13.00
N ALA A 104 -8.33 -3.51 -12.92
CA ALA A 104 -7.54 -3.94 -14.07
C ALA A 104 -8.35 -4.82 -15.03
N SER A 105 -9.17 -5.73 -14.50
CA SER A 105 -10.05 -6.59 -15.32
C SER A 105 -11.11 -5.77 -16.06
N LYS A 106 -11.63 -4.71 -15.43
CA LYS A 106 -12.59 -3.79 -16.07
C LYS A 106 -11.91 -3.00 -17.19
N TRP A 107 -10.69 -2.52 -16.98
CA TRP A 107 -9.95 -1.81 -18.03
C TRP A 107 -9.65 -2.70 -19.25
N LEU A 108 -9.43 -4.00 -19.04
CA LEU A 108 -9.19 -4.98 -20.12
C LEU A 108 -10.45 -5.40 -20.88
N TYR A 109 -11.56 -5.64 -20.17
CA TYR A 109 -12.70 -6.39 -20.71
C TYR A 109 -14.06 -5.75 -20.50
N GLY A 110 -14.14 -4.65 -19.74
CA GLY A 110 -15.44 -4.09 -19.41
C GLY A 110 -16.08 -3.34 -20.58
N SER A 111 -17.34 -2.98 -20.37
CA SER A 111 -18.19 -2.36 -21.37
C SER A 111 -18.44 -0.90 -21.01
N ASP A 112 -18.58 -0.04 -22.02
CA ASP A 112 -18.96 1.37 -21.85
C ASP A 112 -20.32 1.56 -21.16
N THR A 113 -21.10 0.48 -21.02
CA THR A 113 -22.39 0.46 -20.34
C THR A 113 -22.31 0.11 -18.86
N ASP A 114 -21.14 -0.22 -18.33
CA ASP A 114 -20.99 -0.66 -16.94
C ASP A 114 -21.10 0.55 -15.97
N PRO A 115 -21.89 0.45 -14.88
CA PRO A 115 -21.99 1.54 -13.90
C PRO A 115 -20.64 1.83 -13.23
N GLY A 116 -20.22 3.10 -13.22
CA GLY A 116 -18.96 3.52 -12.59
C GLY A 116 -17.69 3.18 -13.39
N TYR A 117 -17.82 2.75 -14.65
CA TYR A 117 -16.74 2.28 -15.52
C TYR A 117 -15.73 3.35 -15.94
N HIS A 118 -16.17 4.58 -16.16
CA HIS A 118 -15.35 5.61 -16.80
C HIS A 118 -14.17 6.08 -15.95
N TYR A 119 -14.34 6.20 -14.62
CA TYR A 119 -13.31 6.79 -13.77
C TYR A 119 -12.07 5.90 -13.62
N PRO A 120 -12.17 4.63 -13.18
CA PRO A 120 -11.00 3.77 -13.05
C PRO A 120 -10.26 3.58 -14.39
N ILE A 121 -11.01 3.58 -15.50
CA ILE A 121 -10.41 3.44 -16.83
C ILE A 121 -9.67 4.67 -17.28
N ALA A 122 -10.19 5.86 -16.98
CA ALA A 122 -9.47 7.09 -17.24
C ALA A 122 -8.13 7.09 -16.47
N VAL A 123 -8.15 6.74 -15.18
CA VAL A 123 -6.94 6.68 -14.34
C VAL A 123 -5.94 5.64 -14.87
N LEU A 124 -6.38 4.41 -15.13
CA LEU A 124 -5.52 3.35 -15.66
C LEU A 124 -5.01 3.68 -17.08
N THR A 125 -5.81 4.31 -17.93
CA THR A 125 -5.36 4.77 -19.25
C THR A 125 -4.30 5.86 -19.14
N MET A 126 -4.46 6.80 -18.20
CA MET A 126 -3.44 7.80 -17.89
C MET A 126 -2.18 7.13 -17.32
N ALA A 127 -2.32 6.11 -16.47
CA ALA A 127 -1.21 5.33 -15.90
C ALA A 127 -0.34 4.70 -16.99
N ARG A 128 -0.97 4.01 -17.94
CA ARG A 128 -0.30 3.44 -19.11
C ARG A 128 0.30 4.53 -20.02
N GLY A 129 -0.42 5.63 -20.23
CA GLY A 129 0.04 6.75 -21.04
C GLY A 129 1.30 7.41 -20.47
N GLU A 130 1.35 7.61 -19.16
CA GLU A 130 2.49 8.21 -18.48
C GLU A 130 3.69 7.26 -18.40
N ALA A 131 3.46 5.99 -18.09
CA ALA A 131 4.48 4.94 -18.09
C ALA A 131 5.16 4.76 -19.46
N ARG A 132 4.40 4.94 -20.56
CA ARG A 132 4.91 4.86 -21.94
C ARG A 132 5.41 6.21 -22.49
N PHE A 133 5.58 7.22 -21.64
CA PHE A 133 6.06 8.56 -22.01
C PHE A 133 5.14 9.33 -22.99
N TYR A 134 3.88 8.92 -23.16
CA TYR A 134 2.88 9.70 -23.91
C TYR A 134 2.34 10.89 -23.11
N LEU A 135 2.41 10.81 -21.78
CA LEU A 135 2.07 11.90 -20.87
C LEU A 135 3.31 12.40 -20.13
N ARG A 136 3.27 13.66 -19.70
CA ARG A 136 4.32 14.27 -18.89
C ARG A 136 4.37 13.61 -17.50
N ALA A 137 5.57 13.44 -16.95
CA ALA A 137 5.76 13.00 -15.57
C ALA A 137 4.95 13.88 -14.60
N GLY A 138 4.12 13.23 -13.80
CA GLY A 138 3.24 13.83 -12.81
C GLY A 138 1.84 14.18 -13.31
N ALA A 139 1.41 13.69 -14.48
CA ALA A 139 0.03 13.87 -14.95
C ALA A 139 -0.97 13.14 -14.04
N LEU A 140 -0.56 12.03 -13.44
CA LEU A 140 -1.36 11.23 -12.51
C LEU A 140 -1.36 11.72 -11.06
N LEU A 141 -0.55 12.71 -10.70
CA LEU A 141 -0.36 13.08 -9.29
C LEU A 141 -1.64 13.54 -8.61
N THR A 142 -2.51 14.24 -9.34
CA THR A 142 -3.79 14.69 -8.78
C THR A 142 -4.71 13.52 -8.47
N GLU A 143 -4.79 12.53 -9.36
CA GLU A 143 -5.59 11.33 -9.13
C GLU A 143 -4.98 10.45 -8.04
N ALA A 144 -3.66 10.30 -8.03
CA ALA A 144 -2.95 9.57 -6.98
C ALA A 144 -3.16 10.21 -5.59
N ALA A 145 -3.18 11.55 -5.51
CA ALA A 145 -3.47 12.25 -4.27
C ALA A 145 -4.91 12.03 -3.80
N SER A 146 -5.87 12.05 -4.72
CA SER A 146 -7.28 11.79 -4.40
C SER A 146 -7.50 10.35 -3.92
N LEU A 147 -6.90 9.37 -4.61
CA LEU A 147 -6.93 7.96 -4.21
C LEU A 147 -6.24 7.71 -2.86
N ALA A 148 -5.21 8.50 -2.55
CA ALA A 148 -4.53 8.48 -1.25
C ALA A 148 -5.30 9.19 -0.13
N GLY A 149 -6.41 9.89 -0.42
CA GLY A 149 -7.08 10.77 0.54
C GLY A 149 -6.22 11.98 0.96
N ALA A 150 -5.22 12.34 0.14
CA ALA A 150 -4.24 13.39 0.38
C ALA A 150 -4.49 14.63 -0.48
N ASP A 151 -5.78 14.92 -0.74
CA ASP A 151 -6.22 16.07 -1.51
C ASP A 151 -5.68 17.38 -0.93
N GLY A 152 -5.15 18.26 -1.80
CA GLY A 152 -4.60 19.55 -1.39
C GLY A 152 -3.15 19.51 -0.86
N THR A 153 -2.48 18.36 -0.89
CA THR A 153 -1.04 18.29 -0.64
C THR A 153 -0.24 19.13 -1.62
N ALA A 154 0.83 19.79 -1.13
CA ALA A 154 1.74 20.53 -1.98
C ALA A 154 2.36 19.58 -3.02
N ARG A 155 2.37 20.00 -4.29
CA ARG A 155 2.90 19.19 -5.38
C ARG A 155 4.38 18.85 -5.12
N PRO A 156 4.77 17.57 -5.16
CA PRO A 156 6.17 17.17 -5.06
C PRO A 156 7.03 17.79 -6.16
N ASP A 157 8.34 17.94 -5.89
CA ASP A 157 9.27 18.46 -6.88
C ASP A 157 9.31 17.60 -8.15
N GLN A 158 9.43 18.27 -9.30
CA GLN A 158 9.37 17.62 -10.62
C GLN A 158 10.51 16.61 -10.79
N ALA A 159 11.70 16.88 -10.23
CA ALA A 159 12.83 15.96 -10.31
C ALA A 159 12.55 14.64 -9.57
N THR A 160 11.90 14.69 -8.40
CA THR A 160 11.49 13.50 -7.64
C THR A 160 10.48 12.67 -8.43
N VAL A 161 9.49 13.31 -9.05
CA VAL A 161 8.46 12.65 -9.86
C VAL A 161 9.07 11.97 -11.08
N GLU A 162 9.98 12.65 -11.76
CA GLU A 162 10.70 12.07 -12.89
C GLU A 162 11.60 10.92 -12.47
N ALA A 163 12.31 11.02 -11.34
CA ALA A 163 13.14 9.94 -10.82
C ALA A 163 12.31 8.69 -10.48
N LEU A 164 11.14 8.88 -9.87
CA LEU A 164 10.19 7.80 -9.58
C LEU A 164 9.68 7.14 -10.86
N ARG A 165 9.34 7.94 -11.89
CA ARG A 165 8.91 7.39 -13.18
C ARG A 165 9.99 6.57 -13.85
N HIS A 166 11.21 7.08 -13.94
CA HIS A 166 12.33 6.31 -14.49
C HIS A 166 12.60 5.05 -13.68
N ASN A 167 12.53 5.14 -12.35
CA ASN A 167 12.71 3.98 -11.49
C ASN A 167 11.64 2.90 -11.74
N ALA A 168 10.37 3.27 -11.89
CA ALA A 168 9.30 2.32 -12.18
C ALA A 168 9.44 1.65 -13.57
N VAL A 169 9.95 2.39 -14.56
CA VAL A 169 10.15 1.89 -15.93
C VAL A 169 11.39 1.00 -16.02
N ASP A 170 12.51 1.44 -15.44
CA ASP A 170 13.82 0.80 -15.62
C ASP A 170 14.11 -0.30 -14.59
N ASN A 171 13.58 -0.16 -13.37
CA ASN A 171 13.71 -1.15 -12.32
C ASN A 171 12.37 -1.83 -12.17
N LEU A 172 12.24 -3.01 -12.79
CA LEU A 172 11.09 -3.90 -12.67
C LEU A 172 10.96 -4.40 -11.22
N VAL A 173 10.52 -3.52 -10.33
CA VAL A 173 10.06 -3.86 -8.98
C VAL A 173 8.86 -4.79 -9.16
N ALA A 174 8.85 -5.88 -8.38
CA ALA A 174 7.72 -6.81 -8.41
C ALA A 174 6.43 -6.03 -8.08
N PRO A 175 5.50 -5.89 -9.04
CA PRO A 175 4.33 -5.04 -8.89
C PRO A 175 3.38 -5.53 -7.79
N ASP A 176 3.52 -6.80 -7.40
CA ASP A 176 2.69 -7.48 -6.40
C ASP A 176 3.32 -7.46 -4.99
N ASN A 177 4.40 -6.72 -4.77
CA ASN A 177 5.08 -6.63 -3.47
C ASN A 177 5.00 -5.22 -2.85
N PRO A 178 4.06 -4.96 -1.91
CA PRO A 178 3.91 -3.66 -1.25
C PRO A 178 5.19 -3.18 -0.54
N ALA A 179 5.95 -4.10 0.07
CA ALA A 179 7.21 -3.75 0.73
C ALA A 179 8.28 -3.29 -0.27
N ALA A 180 8.30 -3.87 -1.47
CA ALA A 180 9.21 -3.45 -2.52
C ALA A 180 8.82 -2.08 -3.11
N ILE A 181 7.53 -1.83 -3.30
CA ILE A 181 6.98 -0.53 -3.73
C ILE A 181 7.38 0.57 -2.75
N THR A 182 7.10 0.37 -1.47
CA THR A 182 7.43 1.35 -0.42
C THR A 182 8.93 1.59 -0.30
N ALA A 183 9.75 0.54 -0.33
CA ALA A 183 11.20 0.67 -0.29
C ALA A 183 11.76 1.43 -1.51
N ALA A 184 11.18 1.22 -2.70
CA ALA A 184 11.57 1.93 -3.91
C ALA A 184 11.24 3.42 -3.83
N VAL A 185 10.04 3.76 -3.35
CA VAL A 185 9.62 5.16 -3.15
C VAL A 185 10.51 5.83 -2.11
N HIS A 186 10.65 5.25 -0.91
CA HIS A 186 11.45 5.84 0.18
C HIS A 186 12.91 6.09 -0.20
N ARG A 187 13.51 5.27 -1.07
CA ARG A 187 14.89 5.48 -1.56
C ARG A 187 15.05 6.79 -2.34
N LEU A 188 13.98 7.28 -2.95
CA LEU A 188 13.98 8.43 -3.86
C LEU A 188 13.33 9.67 -3.25
N LEU A 189 12.76 9.57 -2.04
CA LEU A 189 12.14 10.69 -1.36
C LEU A 189 13.18 11.63 -0.71
N PRO A 190 13.02 12.95 -0.86
CA PRO A 190 13.71 13.92 -0.02
C PRO A 190 13.35 13.76 1.46
N ALA A 191 14.27 14.11 2.35
CA ALA A 191 14.09 14.03 3.80
C ALA A 191 12.90 14.87 4.33
N GLU A 192 12.49 15.90 3.60
CA GLU A 192 11.41 16.83 3.99
C GLU A 192 10.02 16.42 3.47
N THR A 193 9.88 15.22 2.91
CA THR A 193 8.60 14.75 2.35
C THR A 193 7.59 14.47 3.46
N THR A 194 6.40 15.05 3.36
CA THR A 194 5.34 14.83 4.36
C THR A 194 4.72 13.43 4.23
N PRO A 195 4.06 12.91 5.28
CA PRO A 195 3.36 11.62 5.19
C PRO A 195 2.31 11.58 4.07
N ALA A 196 1.54 12.65 3.92
CA ALA A 196 0.51 12.75 2.87
C ALA A 196 1.13 12.80 1.47
N GLN A 197 2.26 13.50 1.28
CA GLN A 197 3.02 13.44 0.01
C GLN A 197 3.58 12.04 -0.24
N THR A 198 4.06 11.36 0.79
CA THR A 198 4.55 9.99 0.70
C THR A 198 3.44 9.05 0.23
N ALA A 199 2.23 9.17 0.78
CA ALA A 199 1.08 8.38 0.37
C ALA A 199 0.71 8.61 -1.11
N THR A 200 0.64 9.88 -1.53
CA THR A 200 0.43 10.25 -2.94
C THR A 200 1.48 9.63 -3.86
N LEU A 201 2.76 9.67 -3.47
CA LEU A 201 3.86 9.15 -4.29
C LEU A 201 3.88 7.62 -4.35
N ILE A 202 3.39 6.94 -3.32
CA ILE A 202 3.21 5.48 -3.33
C ILE A 202 2.10 5.08 -4.30
N TRP A 203 0.94 5.74 -4.24
CA TRP A 203 -0.14 5.54 -5.22
C TRP A 203 0.31 5.81 -6.66
N TYR A 204 1.01 6.93 -6.86
CA TYR A 204 1.58 7.30 -8.15
C TYR A 204 2.53 6.22 -8.68
N TYR A 205 3.44 5.73 -7.84
CA TYR A 205 4.42 4.72 -8.24
C TYR A 205 3.77 3.35 -8.53
N ALA A 206 2.77 2.94 -7.73
CA ALA A 206 2.02 1.70 -7.97
C ALA A 206 1.24 1.74 -9.30
N LEU A 207 0.59 2.87 -9.60
CA LEU A 207 -0.11 3.07 -10.88
C LEU A 207 0.87 3.00 -12.07
N LEU A 208 2.07 3.60 -11.94
CA LEU A 208 3.10 3.51 -12.97
C LEU A 208 3.59 2.08 -13.18
N LEU A 209 3.88 1.32 -12.11
CA LEU A 209 4.28 -0.08 -12.21
C LEU A 209 3.23 -0.92 -12.94
N TRP A 210 1.94 -0.70 -12.64
CA TRP A 210 0.87 -1.33 -13.42
C TRP A 210 0.92 -0.88 -14.88
N GLY A 211 1.04 0.42 -15.15
CA GLY A 211 1.06 0.98 -16.52
C GLY A 211 2.21 0.48 -17.39
N VAL A 212 3.37 0.16 -16.78
CA VAL A 212 4.51 -0.48 -17.43
C VAL A 212 4.18 -1.91 -17.86
N ASN A 213 3.47 -2.65 -17.01
CA ASN A 213 3.14 -4.06 -17.23
C ASN A 213 1.82 -4.29 -17.98
N ALA A 214 1.00 -3.25 -18.12
CA ALA A 214 -0.29 -3.33 -18.81
C ALA A 214 -0.08 -3.60 -20.33
N PRO A 215 -0.84 -4.56 -20.91
CA PRO A 215 -0.71 -4.93 -22.33
C PRO A 215 -1.00 -3.75 -23.25
#